data_AF-A0AAN7UNK7-F1
#
_entry.id   AF-A0AAN7UNK7-F1
#
_cell.length_a   1.000
_cell.length_b   1.000
_cell.length_c   1.000
_cell.angle_alpha   90.00
_cell.angle_beta   90.00
_cell.angle_gamma   90.00
#
_symmetry.space_group_name_H-M   'P 1'
#
loop_
_entity.id
_entity.type
_entity.pdbx_description
1 polymer ?
#
loop_
_entity_poly.entity_id
_entity_poly.type
_entity_poly.pdbx_seq_one_letter_code
_entity_poly.pdbx_strand_id
1 'polypeptide(L)'
;MFSQPVYTVKLMQAIYQANQSILSQHKVMLDHMHLPISVTRNMTLAGLVNATKEPDFAWPVFQAFWKELLLPGRPPILFSLDGLAHIMCVSEYRSPAFELIHSHDLALVRMFADALGGKTIFANGAAILGITSKGNAPINPSMEKAIAQATAVQKGENVPERDPFFRKYDERVFDSLRGVKVLDVQGVSKTEARALMEYWAASGILRSRIDEKNVSEKWTMAGGGVIAEMERVAFHDLRATT
;
A
#
# COMPACT_ATOMS: atom_id res chain seq x y z
N MET A 1 -12.84 14.29 11.02
CA MET A 1 -12.39 13.43 9.91
C MET A 1 -12.65 14.18 8.63
N PHE A 2 -11.67 14.25 7.73
CA PHE A 2 -11.74 15.03 6.49
C PHE A 2 -11.83 14.09 5.29
N SER A 3 -12.88 14.21 4.47
CA SER A 3 -13.04 13.40 3.26
C SER A 3 -12.30 14.01 2.07
N GLN A 4 -11.89 13.16 1.13
CA GLN A 4 -11.25 13.57 -0.12
C GLN A 4 -12.14 13.14 -1.29
N PRO A 5 -13.23 13.88 -1.57
CA PRO A 5 -14.31 13.41 -2.43
C PRO A 5 -13.86 13.17 -3.88
N VAL A 6 -13.09 14.07 -4.47
CA VAL A 6 -12.57 13.94 -5.84
C VAL A 6 -11.66 12.71 -5.99
N TYR A 7 -10.80 12.45 -4.99
CA TYR A 7 -9.97 11.25 -4.97
C TYR A 7 -10.83 9.99 -4.82
N THR A 8 -11.84 10.03 -3.96
CA THR A 8 -12.75 8.91 -3.71
C THR A 8 -13.50 8.49 -4.97
N VAL A 9 -13.96 9.43 -5.80
CA VAL A 9 -14.59 9.13 -7.10
C VAL A 9 -13.61 8.39 -8.01
N LYS A 10 -12.38 8.89 -8.17
CA LYS A 10 -11.36 8.24 -9.01
C LYS A 10 -11.01 6.84 -8.50
N LEU A 11 -10.89 6.69 -7.18
CA LEU A 11 -10.64 5.39 -6.55
C LEU A 11 -11.79 4.40 -6.84
N MET A 12 -13.05 4.84 -6.70
CA MET A 12 -14.23 4.03 -7.01
C MET A 12 -14.26 3.61 -8.48
N GLN A 13 -13.93 4.51 -9.41
CA GLN A 13 -13.83 4.18 -10.84
C GLN A 13 -12.75 3.12 -11.12
N ALA A 14 -11.58 3.25 -10.50
CA ALA A 14 -10.51 2.25 -10.64
C ALA A 14 -10.91 0.89 -10.04
N ILE A 15 -11.56 0.88 -8.87
CA ILE A 15 -12.11 -0.33 -8.25
C ILE A 15 -13.12 -1.01 -9.17
N TYR A 16 -14.02 -0.23 -9.78
CA TYR A 16 -15.01 -0.74 -10.73
C TYR A 16 -14.34 -1.41 -11.93
N GLN A 17 -13.41 -0.72 -12.59
CA GLN A 17 -12.75 -1.24 -13.79
C GLN A 17 -11.93 -2.51 -13.52
N ALA A 18 -11.20 -2.55 -12.41
CA ALA A 18 -10.35 -3.69 -12.07
C ALA A 18 -11.16 -4.92 -11.59
N ASN A 19 -12.30 -4.71 -10.93
CA ASN A 19 -13.01 -5.77 -10.20
C ASN A 19 -14.44 -6.01 -10.70
N GLN A 20 -14.79 -5.51 -11.88
CA GLN A 20 -16.16 -5.54 -12.40
C GLN A 20 -16.78 -6.95 -12.40
N SER A 21 -16.00 -7.96 -12.79
CA SER A 21 -16.44 -9.35 -12.91
C SER A 21 -16.91 -9.94 -11.59
N ILE A 22 -16.19 -9.67 -10.50
CA ILE A 22 -16.51 -10.14 -9.15
C ILE A 22 -17.63 -9.29 -8.55
N LEU A 23 -17.54 -7.96 -8.65
CA LEU A 23 -18.51 -7.04 -8.05
C LEU A 23 -19.92 -7.17 -8.66
N SER A 24 -20.03 -7.65 -9.91
CA SER A 24 -21.33 -7.86 -10.57
C SER A 24 -22.06 -9.11 -10.06
N GLN A 25 -21.35 -10.07 -9.46
CA GLN A 25 -21.94 -11.30 -8.91
C GLN A 25 -22.59 -11.06 -7.54
N HIS A 26 -22.19 -9.98 -6.87
CA HIS A 26 -22.62 -9.65 -5.52
C HIS A 26 -23.66 -8.53 -5.54
N LYS A 27 -24.77 -8.74 -4.84
CA LYS A 27 -25.83 -7.73 -4.66
C LYS A 27 -25.66 -6.98 -3.35
N VAL A 28 -26.15 -5.75 -3.32
CA VAL A 28 -26.30 -4.93 -2.10
C VAL A 28 -27.28 -5.63 -1.16
N MET A 29 -26.92 -5.82 0.11
CA MET A 29 -27.79 -6.50 1.08
C MET A 29 -28.39 -5.56 2.13
N LEU A 30 -27.67 -4.49 2.49
CA LEU A 30 -28.11 -3.52 3.50
C LEU A 30 -28.97 -2.43 2.87
N ASP A 31 -29.79 -1.80 3.71
CA ASP A 31 -30.56 -0.63 3.32
C ASP A 31 -29.74 0.65 3.48
N HIS A 32 -29.48 1.31 2.36
CA HIS A 32 -28.73 2.57 2.33
C HIS A 32 -29.65 3.76 2.03
N MET A 33 -30.79 3.86 2.73
CA MET A 33 -31.80 4.90 2.50
C MET A 33 -31.32 6.34 2.77
N HIS A 34 -30.21 6.49 3.48
CA HIS A 34 -29.59 7.77 3.81
C HIS A 34 -28.72 8.32 2.67
N LEU A 35 -28.49 7.55 1.60
CA LEU A 35 -27.71 8.00 0.47
C LEU A 35 -28.57 8.86 -0.48
N PRO A 36 -27.98 9.89 -1.10
CA PRO A 36 -28.69 10.72 -2.08
C PRO A 36 -28.96 9.99 -3.41
N ILE A 37 -28.33 8.84 -3.62
CA ILE A 37 -28.56 7.96 -4.76
C ILE A 37 -29.57 6.87 -4.41
N SER A 38 -30.44 6.52 -5.34
CA SER A 38 -31.39 5.42 -5.16
C SER A 38 -30.66 4.07 -5.21
N VAL A 39 -30.37 3.52 -4.03
CA VAL A 39 -29.76 2.19 -3.88
C VAL A 39 -30.83 1.18 -3.51
N THR A 40 -30.99 0.15 -4.34
CA THR A 40 -31.94 -0.95 -4.08
C THR A 40 -31.19 -2.23 -3.73
N ARG A 41 -31.79 -3.10 -2.91
CA ARG A 41 -31.19 -4.41 -2.52
C ARG A 41 -30.96 -5.37 -3.70
N ASN A 42 -31.53 -5.10 -4.88
CA ASN A 42 -31.28 -5.91 -6.06
C ASN A 42 -30.16 -5.34 -6.96
N MET A 43 -29.63 -4.16 -6.61
CA MET A 43 -28.50 -3.55 -7.29
C MET A 43 -27.24 -4.36 -7.04
N THR A 44 -26.40 -4.52 -8.05
CA THR A 44 -25.08 -5.14 -7.88
C THR A 44 -24.12 -4.17 -7.19
N LEU A 45 -23.09 -4.69 -6.51
CA LEU A 45 -22.03 -3.85 -5.95
C LEU A 45 -21.31 -3.08 -7.06
N ALA A 46 -21.13 -3.68 -8.24
CA ALA A 46 -20.60 -2.98 -9.41
C ALA A 46 -21.48 -1.78 -9.81
N GLY A 47 -22.81 -1.94 -9.78
CA GLY A 47 -23.76 -0.86 -10.03
C GLY A 47 -23.64 0.26 -9.00
N LEU A 48 -23.53 -0.08 -7.71
CA LEU A 48 -23.35 0.90 -6.62
C LEU A 48 -22.09 1.74 -6.83
N VAL A 49 -20.97 1.09 -7.17
CA VAL A 49 -19.70 1.78 -7.42
C VAL A 49 -19.80 2.69 -8.64
N ASN A 50 -20.37 2.21 -9.75
CA ASN A 50 -20.53 2.98 -10.99
C ASN A 50 -21.52 4.16 -10.86
N ALA A 51 -22.46 4.10 -9.92
CA ALA A 51 -23.37 5.20 -9.63
C ALA A 51 -22.66 6.40 -8.96
N THR A 52 -21.46 6.21 -8.43
CA THR A 52 -20.68 7.26 -7.77
C THR A 52 -19.96 8.13 -8.80
N LYS A 53 -20.68 9.07 -9.41
CA LYS A 53 -20.12 10.00 -10.42
C LYS A 53 -19.80 11.38 -9.86
N GLU A 54 -20.50 11.80 -8.81
CA GLU A 54 -20.34 13.14 -8.25
C GLU A 54 -19.51 13.10 -6.96
N PRO A 55 -18.65 14.10 -6.73
CA PRO A 55 -17.76 14.13 -5.58
C PRO A 55 -18.52 14.30 -4.25
N ASP A 56 -19.59 15.07 -4.23
CA ASP A 56 -20.25 15.53 -2.99
C ASP A 56 -20.74 14.38 -2.10
N PHE A 57 -21.17 13.28 -2.71
CA PHE A 57 -21.63 12.08 -2.00
C PHE A 57 -20.72 10.87 -2.19
N ALA A 58 -19.53 11.04 -2.76
CA ALA A 58 -18.62 9.94 -3.01
C ALA A 58 -18.20 9.21 -1.72
N TRP A 59 -17.97 9.96 -0.64
CA TRP A 59 -17.56 9.38 0.64
C TRP A 59 -18.66 8.55 1.32
N PRO A 60 -19.89 9.06 1.52
CA PRO A 60 -20.99 8.24 2.05
C PRO A 60 -21.24 6.97 1.24
N VAL A 61 -21.20 7.04 -0.10
CA VAL A 61 -21.38 5.87 -0.97
C VAL A 61 -20.22 4.89 -0.82
N PHE A 62 -18.97 5.37 -0.72
CA PHE A 62 -17.82 4.52 -0.44
C PHE A 62 -17.94 3.81 0.92
N GLN A 63 -18.42 4.50 1.97
CA GLN A 63 -18.64 3.88 3.28
C GLN A 63 -19.72 2.79 3.23
N ALA A 64 -20.81 3.03 2.50
CA ALA A 64 -21.84 2.02 2.26
C ALA A 64 -21.27 0.80 1.53
N PHE A 65 -20.54 1.03 0.44
CA PHE A 65 -19.84 0.00 -0.32
C PHE A 65 -18.85 -0.79 0.56
N TRP A 66 -18.07 -0.13 1.40
CA TRP A 66 -17.14 -0.78 2.32
C TRP A 66 -17.86 -1.68 3.32
N LYS A 67 -18.96 -1.22 3.92
CA LYS A 67 -19.78 -2.03 4.82
C LYS A 67 -20.34 -3.27 4.13
N GLU A 68 -20.77 -3.15 2.88
CA GLU A 68 -21.24 -4.29 2.07
C GLU A 68 -20.15 -5.32 1.84
N LEU A 69 -18.90 -4.90 1.60
CA LEU A 69 -17.77 -5.81 1.41
C LEU A 69 -17.38 -6.57 2.68
N LEU A 70 -17.61 -5.97 3.86
CA LEU A 70 -17.31 -6.60 5.15
C LEU A 70 -18.34 -7.63 5.62
N LEU A 71 -19.48 -7.76 4.93
CA LEU A 71 -20.50 -8.75 5.26
C LEU A 71 -20.00 -10.19 5.10
N PRO A 72 -20.51 -11.16 5.87
CA PRO A 72 -20.17 -12.57 5.69
C PRO A 72 -20.62 -13.09 4.30
N GLY A 73 -19.84 -13.99 3.70
CA GLY A 73 -20.12 -14.54 2.38
C GLY A 73 -19.65 -13.64 1.22
N ARG A 74 -18.83 -12.63 1.50
CA ARG A 74 -18.17 -11.78 0.50
C ARG A 74 -16.76 -12.33 0.19
N PRO A 75 -16.16 -11.95 -0.95
CA PRO A 75 -14.79 -12.35 -1.25
C PRO A 75 -13.80 -11.73 -0.25
N PRO A 76 -12.63 -12.36 -0.04
CA PRO A 76 -11.56 -11.77 0.76
C PRO A 76 -11.05 -10.48 0.11
N ILE A 77 -10.57 -9.56 0.94
CA ILE A 77 -10.16 -8.21 0.50
C ILE A 77 -8.63 -8.08 0.53
N LEU A 78 -8.05 -7.63 -0.58
CA LEU A 78 -6.70 -7.08 -0.59
C LEU A 78 -6.78 -5.56 -0.44
N PHE A 79 -6.27 -5.02 0.66
CA PHE A 79 -6.18 -3.58 0.88
C PHE A 79 -4.70 -3.18 0.94
N SER A 80 -4.17 -2.68 -0.18
CA SER A 80 -2.78 -2.28 -0.32
C SER A 80 -2.61 -0.77 -0.43
N LEU A 81 -1.52 -0.25 0.12
CA LEU A 81 -1.09 1.13 -0.02
C LEU A 81 0.41 1.20 -0.28
N ASP A 82 0.81 2.02 -1.25
CA ASP A 82 2.20 2.34 -1.53
C ASP A 82 2.57 3.72 -0.98
N GLY A 83 3.82 3.88 -0.54
CA GLY A 83 4.30 5.10 0.09
C GLY A 83 3.83 5.29 1.53
N LEU A 84 3.89 4.23 2.35
CA LEU A 84 3.42 4.22 3.76
C LEU A 84 3.91 5.43 4.59
N ALA A 85 5.14 5.90 4.35
CA ALA A 85 5.73 7.03 5.05
C ALA A 85 4.88 8.32 5.00
N HIS A 86 4.19 8.57 3.88
CA HIS A 86 3.39 9.78 3.68
C HIS A 86 2.12 9.82 4.53
N ILE A 87 1.59 8.66 4.91
CA ILE A 87 0.37 8.59 5.72
C ILE A 87 0.64 8.51 7.21
N MET A 88 1.89 8.24 7.60
CA MET A 88 2.32 8.13 9.00
C MET A 88 2.78 9.48 9.58
N CYS A 89 2.54 10.60 8.90
CA CYS A 89 2.96 11.92 9.37
C CYS A 89 1.80 12.91 9.41
N VAL A 90 2.10 14.14 9.83
CA VAL A 90 1.18 15.26 9.68
C VAL A 90 1.08 15.60 8.19
N SER A 91 -0.14 15.79 7.68
CA SER A 91 -0.38 16.14 6.29
C SER A 91 -0.19 17.64 6.06
N GLU A 92 -0.09 18.06 4.80
CA GLU A 92 0.02 19.47 4.43
C GLU A 92 -1.34 20.20 4.44
N TYR A 93 -2.45 19.48 4.64
CA TYR A 93 -3.77 20.11 4.74
C TYR A 93 -3.90 20.96 5.99
N ARG A 94 -4.72 22.01 5.86
CA ARG A 94 -5.02 22.96 6.94
C ARG A 94 -6.49 22.89 7.32
N SER A 95 -6.77 22.96 8.62
CA SER A 95 -8.12 23.14 9.15
C SER A 95 -8.61 24.58 8.96
N PRO A 96 -9.91 24.88 9.19
CA PRO A 96 -10.40 26.27 9.20
C PRO A 96 -9.70 27.16 10.23
N ALA A 97 -9.13 26.58 11.29
CA ALA A 97 -8.32 27.29 12.28
C ALA A 97 -6.84 27.44 11.87
N PHE A 98 -6.49 27.09 10.61
CA PHE A 98 -5.14 27.11 10.05
C PHE A 98 -4.14 26.15 10.72
N GLU A 99 -4.65 25.15 11.44
CA GLU A 99 -3.84 24.09 12.04
C GLU A 99 -3.58 22.98 11.02
N LEU A 100 -2.40 22.36 11.08
CA LEU A 100 -2.10 21.20 10.24
C LEU A 100 -2.96 20.01 10.64
N ILE A 101 -3.47 19.29 9.64
CA ILE A 101 -4.29 18.09 9.84
C ILE A 101 -3.37 16.87 9.82
N HIS A 102 -3.48 15.98 10.81
CA HIS A 102 -2.73 14.73 10.81
C HIS A 102 -3.22 13.81 9.67
N SER A 103 -2.34 13.08 8.96
CA SER A 103 -2.77 12.22 7.85
C SER A 103 -3.80 11.16 8.25
N HIS A 104 -3.68 10.57 9.45
CA HIS A 104 -4.70 9.68 10.02
C HIS A 104 -6.08 10.34 10.31
N ASP A 105 -6.23 11.65 10.20
CA ASP A 105 -7.55 12.32 10.29
C ASP A 105 -8.24 12.43 8.92
N LEU A 106 -7.52 12.12 7.83
CA LEU A 106 -8.06 11.96 6.49
C LEU A 106 -8.82 10.63 6.40
N ALA A 107 -9.99 10.66 5.77
CA ALA A 107 -10.97 9.61 5.96
C ALA A 107 -10.53 8.24 5.41
N LEU A 108 -10.01 8.23 4.18
CA LEU A 108 -9.47 7.03 3.52
C LEU A 108 -8.22 6.50 4.23
N VAL A 109 -7.32 7.40 4.63
CA VAL A 109 -6.09 7.05 5.34
C VAL A 109 -6.42 6.40 6.68
N ARG A 110 -7.38 6.96 7.41
CA ARG A 110 -7.83 6.40 8.69
C ARG A 110 -8.36 4.99 8.53
N MET A 111 -9.18 4.75 7.50
CA MET A 111 -9.70 3.41 7.21
C MET A 111 -8.57 2.39 6.98
N PHE A 112 -7.55 2.77 6.21
CA PHE A 112 -6.38 1.93 5.98
C PHE A 112 -5.58 1.71 7.27
N ALA A 113 -5.28 2.76 8.03
CA ALA A 113 -4.51 2.69 9.27
C ALA A 113 -5.20 1.84 10.35
N ASP A 114 -6.52 1.95 10.47
CA ASP A 114 -7.31 1.13 11.39
C ASP A 114 -7.39 -0.34 10.92
N ALA A 115 -7.42 -0.60 9.61
CA ALA A 115 -7.33 -1.96 9.07
C ALA A 115 -5.94 -2.57 9.31
N LEU A 116 -4.87 -1.81 9.08
CA LEU A 116 -3.49 -2.25 9.27
C LEU A 116 -3.19 -2.57 10.74
N GLY A 117 -3.67 -1.73 11.66
CA GLY A 117 -3.54 -1.94 13.11
C GLY A 117 -4.53 -2.96 13.69
N GLY A 118 -5.29 -3.68 12.85
CA GLY A 118 -6.19 -4.77 13.26
C GLY A 118 -7.48 -4.34 13.97
N LYS A 119 -7.87 -3.06 13.90
CA LYS A 119 -9.13 -2.57 14.50
C LYS A 119 -10.35 -2.91 13.64
N THR A 120 -10.16 -3.02 12.32
CA THR A 120 -11.23 -3.41 11.38
C THR A 120 -11.31 -4.94 11.29
N ILE A 121 -12.49 -5.49 11.54
CA ILE A 121 -12.73 -6.93 11.47
C ILE A 121 -13.19 -7.30 10.06
N PHE A 122 -12.52 -8.28 9.45
CA PHE A 122 -12.85 -8.79 8.12
C PHE A 122 -13.43 -10.21 8.23
N ALA A 123 -14.75 -10.34 8.10
CA ALA A 123 -15.46 -11.63 8.29
C ALA A 123 -14.96 -12.74 7.34
N ASN A 124 -14.54 -12.39 6.13
CA ASN A 124 -14.09 -13.36 5.11
C ASN A 124 -12.56 -13.38 4.94
N GLY A 125 -11.83 -12.74 5.86
CA GLY A 125 -10.39 -12.55 5.75
C GLY A 125 -9.99 -11.39 4.84
N ALA A 126 -8.79 -10.87 5.08
CA ALA A 126 -8.18 -9.81 4.28
C ALA A 126 -6.65 -9.86 4.38
N ALA A 127 -5.99 -9.32 3.37
CA ALA A 127 -4.58 -8.98 3.40
C ALA A 127 -4.42 -7.47 3.35
N ILE A 128 -3.81 -6.88 4.38
CA ILE A 128 -3.55 -5.44 4.46
C ILE A 128 -2.05 -5.22 4.29
N LEU A 129 -1.65 -4.54 3.22
CA LEU A 129 -0.24 -4.38 2.83
C LEU A 129 0.12 -2.90 2.77
N GLY A 130 1.08 -2.47 3.59
CA GLY A 130 1.69 -1.14 3.52
C GLY A 130 3.11 -1.25 2.97
N ILE A 131 3.37 -0.63 1.83
CA ILE A 131 4.68 -0.66 1.16
C ILE A 131 5.44 0.63 1.50
N THR A 132 6.67 0.49 1.99
CA THR A 132 7.54 1.63 2.24
C THR A 132 8.33 1.96 0.97
N SER A 133 8.44 3.25 0.64
CA SER A 133 9.33 3.74 -0.40
C SER A 133 10.51 4.49 0.20
N LYS A 134 11.67 4.42 -0.45
CA LYS A 134 12.83 5.29 -0.16
C LYS A 134 12.96 6.46 -1.15
N GLY A 135 12.23 6.42 -2.27
CA GLY A 135 12.16 7.53 -3.23
C GLY A 135 11.07 8.51 -2.83
N ASN A 136 11.42 9.80 -2.73
CA ASN A 136 10.49 10.89 -2.38
C ASN A 136 9.68 10.67 -1.08
N ALA A 137 10.22 9.93 -0.11
CA ALA A 137 9.52 9.62 1.12
C ALA A 137 10.02 10.49 2.30
N PRO A 138 9.13 11.03 3.14
CA PRO A 138 9.54 11.74 4.34
C PRO A 138 10.16 10.77 5.36
N ILE A 139 11.20 11.22 6.05
CA ILE A 139 11.80 10.46 7.14
C ILE A 139 10.86 10.51 8.34
N ASN A 140 10.45 9.33 8.82
CA ASN A 140 9.51 9.19 9.92
C ASN A 140 10.08 8.32 11.04
N PRO A 141 10.63 8.92 12.10
CA PRO A 141 11.24 8.18 13.21
C PRO A 141 10.29 7.21 13.90
N SER A 142 9.00 7.55 13.99
CA SER A 142 7.98 6.71 14.62
C SER A 142 7.74 5.45 13.81
N MET A 143 7.58 5.60 12.50
CA MET A 143 7.39 4.47 11.58
C MET A 143 8.62 3.56 11.56
N GLU A 144 9.82 4.13 11.40
CA GLU A 144 11.06 3.34 11.38
C GLU A 144 11.27 2.58 12.69
N LYS A 145 11.00 3.23 13.82
CA LYS A 145 11.09 2.58 15.13
C LYS A 145 10.06 1.47 15.29
N ALA A 146 8.81 1.68 14.86
CA ALA A 146 7.75 0.68 14.91
C ALA A 146 8.10 -0.55 14.05
N ILE A 147 8.63 -0.34 12.85
CA ILE A 147 9.12 -1.42 11.97
C ILE A 147 10.26 -2.17 12.65
N ALA A 148 11.25 -1.47 13.21
CA ALA A 148 12.36 -2.12 13.91
C ALA A 148 11.88 -2.96 15.12
N GLN A 149 10.91 -2.45 15.88
CA GLN A 149 10.28 -3.18 16.97
C GLN A 149 9.55 -4.43 16.47
N ALA A 150 8.74 -4.32 15.42
CA ALA A 150 8.03 -5.45 14.84
C ALA A 150 9.00 -6.52 14.30
N THR A 151 10.08 -6.11 13.60
CA THR A 151 11.11 -7.03 13.12
C THR A 151 11.83 -7.75 14.26
N ALA A 152 12.18 -7.05 15.35
CA ALA A 152 12.81 -7.67 16.52
C ALA A 152 11.88 -8.71 17.16
N VAL A 153 10.59 -8.38 17.33
CA VAL A 153 9.58 -9.32 17.83
C VAL A 153 9.46 -10.55 16.92
N GLN A 154 9.43 -10.37 15.59
CA GLN A 154 9.36 -11.48 14.64
C GLN A 154 10.57 -12.41 14.69
N LYS A 155 11.76 -11.86 14.96
CA LYS A 155 13.01 -12.62 15.11
C LYS A 155 13.19 -13.24 16.50
N GLY A 156 12.37 -12.88 17.49
CA GLY A 156 12.54 -13.28 18.88
C GLY A 156 13.71 -12.57 19.58
N GLU A 157 14.11 -11.39 19.09
CA GLU A 157 15.20 -10.58 19.63
C GLU A 157 14.67 -9.55 20.66
N ASN A 158 15.58 -8.92 21.40
CA ASN A 158 15.23 -7.85 22.33
C ASN A 158 14.60 -6.67 21.58
N VAL A 159 13.38 -6.29 21.98
CA VAL A 159 12.64 -5.20 21.35
C VAL A 159 13.33 -3.87 21.65
N PRO A 160 13.74 -3.10 20.63
CA PRO A 160 14.42 -1.84 20.86
C PRO A 160 13.49 -0.82 21.52
N GLU A 161 13.87 -0.33 22.70
CA GLU A 161 13.10 0.65 23.46
C GLU A 161 13.06 2.01 22.76
N ARG A 162 11.96 2.75 22.95
CA ARG A 162 11.83 4.12 22.44
C ARG A 162 12.76 5.03 23.24
N ASP A 163 13.41 5.98 22.57
CA ASP A 163 14.20 7.00 23.26
C ASP A 163 13.26 7.89 24.09
N PRO A 164 13.35 7.89 25.43
CA PRO A 164 12.46 8.66 26.30
C PRO A 164 12.62 10.18 26.14
N PHE A 165 13.75 10.65 25.59
CA PHE A 165 14.02 12.08 25.41
C PHE A 165 13.65 12.58 24.00
N PHE A 166 13.30 11.68 23.08
CA PHE A 166 12.95 12.05 21.72
C PHE A 166 11.50 12.51 21.61
N ARG A 167 11.30 13.81 21.39
CA ARG A 167 9.96 14.45 21.40
C ARG A 167 9.16 14.31 20.11
N LYS A 168 9.74 13.84 19.00
CA LYS A 168 9.07 13.79 17.68
C LYS A 168 8.37 12.46 17.39
N TYR A 169 8.23 11.60 18.40
CA TYR A 169 7.47 10.38 18.25
C TYR A 169 5.97 10.68 18.17
N ASP A 170 5.28 9.88 17.37
CA ASP A 170 3.84 9.95 17.16
C ASP A 170 3.20 8.63 17.57
N GLU A 171 2.42 8.67 18.66
CA GLU A 171 1.72 7.50 19.19
C GLU A 171 0.68 6.94 18.21
N ARG A 172 0.08 7.77 17.36
CA ARG A 172 -0.92 7.31 16.38
C ARG A 172 -0.30 6.37 15.36
N VAL A 173 0.98 6.57 15.04
CA VAL A 173 1.76 5.73 14.11
C VAL A 173 2.13 4.40 14.76
N PHE A 174 2.53 4.42 16.03
CA PHE A 174 2.79 3.19 16.77
C PHE A 174 1.53 2.34 16.92
N ASP A 175 0.38 2.98 17.13
CA ASP A 175 -0.91 2.29 17.23
C ASP A 175 -1.36 1.68 15.90
N SER A 176 -1.13 2.36 14.77
CA SER A 176 -1.48 1.83 13.44
C SER A 176 -0.57 0.69 12.98
N LEU A 177 0.65 0.61 13.51
CA LEU A 177 1.63 -0.44 13.21
C LEU A 177 1.75 -1.51 14.31
N ARG A 178 0.80 -1.54 15.25
CA ARG A 178 0.81 -2.53 16.32
C ARG A 178 0.50 -3.93 15.77
N GLY A 179 1.38 -4.88 16.05
CA GLY A 179 1.18 -6.30 15.68
C GLY A 179 1.34 -6.59 14.18
N VAL A 180 1.84 -5.63 13.40
CA VAL A 180 2.11 -5.85 11.98
C VAL A 180 3.28 -6.81 11.79
N LYS A 181 3.24 -7.54 10.67
CA LYS A 181 4.36 -8.35 10.21
C LYS A 181 5.17 -7.56 9.20
N VAL A 182 6.50 -7.55 9.37
CA VAL A 182 7.42 -6.93 8.43
C VAL A 182 7.91 -8.00 7.46
N LEU A 183 7.91 -7.66 6.16
CA LEU A 183 8.60 -8.40 5.12
C LEU A 183 9.75 -7.52 4.65
N ASP A 184 10.98 -7.92 4.98
CA ASP A 184 12.18 -7.23 4.53
C ASP A 184 12.56 -7.72 3.13
N VAL A 185 12.43 -6.86 2.13
CA VAL A 185 12.76 -7.18 0.74
C VAL A 185 14.21 -6.81 0.48
N GLN A 186 15.04 -7.82 0.31
CA GLN A 186 16.49 -7.68 0.08
C GLN A 186 16.86 -7.94 -1.39
N GLY A 187 18.15 -7.86 -1.70
CA GLY A 187 18.67 -8.22 -3.01
C GLY A 187 18.41 -9.69 -3.36
N VAL A 188 18.28 -9.97 -4.65
CA VAL A 188 18.04 -11.33 -5.16
C VAL A 188 19.27 -12.21 -5.01
N SER A 189 19.05 -13.51 -4.91
CA SER A 189 20.13 -14.51 -4.96
C SER A 189 20.85 -14.51 -6.31
N LYS A 190 22.07 -15.06 -6.36
CA LYS A 190 22.82 -15.21 -7.62
C LYS A 190 22.08 -16.06 -8.66
N THR A 191 21.31 -17.05 -8.21
CA THR A 191 20.50 -17.90 -9.08
C THR A 191 19.34 -17.14 -9.71
N GLU A 192 18.64 -16.31 -8.94
CA GLU A 192 17.58 -15.42 -9.44
C GLU A 192 18.16 -14.33 -10.34
N ALA A 193 19.31 -13.77 -9.97
CA ALA A 193 20.05 -12.80 -10.78
C ALA A 193 20.43 -13.37 -12.16
N ARG A 194 20.90 -14.62 -12.23
CA ARG A 194 21.13 -15.31 -13.51
C ARG A 194 19.86 -15.38 -14.33
N ALA A 195 18.78 -15.90 -13.76
CA ALA A 195 17.52 -16.08 -14.48
C ALA A 195 16.98 -14.74 -15.02
N LEU A 196 17.12 -13.67 -14.23
CA LEU A 196 16.73 -12.31 -14.62
C LEU A 196 17.61 -11.78 -15.77
N MET A 197 18.93 -11.98 -15.70
CA MET A 197 19.85 -11.58 -16.77
C MET A 197 19.66 -12.37 -18.06
N GLU A 198 19.35 -13.67 -17.96
CA GLU A 198 18.99 -14.51 -19.12
C GLU A 198 17.69 -14.02 -19.76
N TYR A 199 16.70 -13.64 -18.96
CA TYR A 199 15.48 -13.01 -19.46
C TYR A 199 15.77 -11.69 -20.18
N TRP A 200 16.63 -10.82 -19.61
CA TRP A 200 17.03 -9.57 -20.26
C TRP A 200 17.81 -9.79 -21.56
N ALA A 201 18.61 -10.85 -21.65
CA ALA A 201 19.31 -11.21 -22.87
C ALA A 201 18.34 -11.74 -23.93
N ALA A 202 17.39 -12.60 -23.54
CA ALA A 202 16.38 -13.16 -24.42
C ALA A 202 15.41 -12.09 -24.96
N SER A 203 15.12 -11.04 -24.18
CA SER A 203 14.32 -9.89 -24.62
C SER A 203 15.10 -8.90 -25.49
N GLY A 204 16.41 -9.10 -25.67
CA GLY A 204 17.28 -8.25 -26.49
C GLY A 204 17.73 -6.95 -25.80
N ILE A 205 17.38 -6.76 -24.53
CA ILE A 205 17.78 -5.59 -23.73
C ILE A 205 19.27 -5.69 -23.36
N LEU A 206 19.73 -6.89 -22.98
CA LEU A 206 21.11 -7.14 -22.58
C LEU A 206 21.88 -7.89 -23.68
N ARG A 207 22.77 -7.20 -24.40
CA ARG A 207 23.59 -7.79 -25.47
C ARG A 207 24.94 -8.27 -24.95
N SER A 208 24.92 -9.13 -23.94
CA SER A 208 26.14 -9.75 -23.39
C SER A 208 25.93 -11.24 -23.18
N ARG A 209 27.03 -12.00 -23.23
CA ARG A 209 26.98 -13.42 -22.87
C ARG A 209 26.73 -13.54 -21.38
N ILE A 210 25.71 -14.31 -21.00
CA ILE A 210 25.43 -14.61 -19.59
C ILE A 210 26.25 -15.83 -19.18
N ASP A 211 27.31 -15.60 -18.42
CA ASP A 211 28.11 -16.65 -17.78
C ASP A 211 28.22 -16.39 -16.26
N GLU A 212 28.73 -17.37 -15.51
CA GLU A 212 28.92 -17.27 -14.05
C GLU A 212 29.70 -16.01 -13.65
N LYS A 213 30.72 -15.65 -14.45
CA LYS A 213 31.57 -14.50 -14.17
C LYS A 213 30.80 -13.20 -14.31
N ASN A 214 30.11 -12.99 -15.43
CA ASN A 214 29.32 -11.80 -15.71
C ASN A 214 28.18 -11.64 -14.69
N VAL A 215 27.45 -12.73 -14.38
CA VAL A 215 26.41 -12.71 -13.35
C VAL A 215 26.99 -12.29 -11.99
N SER A 216 28.11 -12.89 -11.58
CA SER A 216 28.72 -12.56 -10.28
C SER A 216 29.26 -11.12 -10.25
N GLU A 217 29.78 -10.60 -11.37
CA GLU A 217 30.25 -9.23 -11.49
C GLU A 217 29.10 -8.23 -11.33
N LYS A 218 28.03 -8.39 -12.13
CA LYS A 218 26.86 -7.50 -12.09
C LYS A 218 26.14 -7.58 -10.74
N TRP A 219 26.02 -8.78 -10.16
CA TRP A 219 25.43 -8.98 -8.83
C TRP A 219 26.24 -8.28 -7.72
N THR A 220 27.57 -8.35 -7.78
CA THR A 220 28.46 -7.70 -6.80
C THR A 220 28.43 -6.18 -6.95
N MET A 221 28.49 -5.67 -8.17
CA MET A 221 28.40 -4.22 -8.44
C MET A 221 27.06 -3.63 -8.00
N ALA A 222 25.99 -4.41 -8.05
CA ALA A 222 24.66 -4.03 -7.57
C ALA A 222 24.48 -4.13 -6.05
N GLY A 223 25.57 -4.22 -5.27
CA GLY A 223 25.50 -4.26 -3.80
C GLY A 223 24.86 -5.52 -3.25
N GLY A 224 25.06 -6.68 -3.90
CA GLY A 224 24.51 -7.95 -3.47
C GLY A 224 23.14 -8.26 -4.06
N GLY A 225 22.92 -7.91 -5.33
CA GLY A 225 21.70 -8.27 -6.06
C GLY A 225 20.52 -7.32 -5.89
N VAL A 226 20.74 -6.05 -5.55
CA VAL A 226 19.66 -5.06 -5.56
C VAL A 226 19.22 -4.86 -7.01
N ILE A 227 17.99 -5.28 -7.35
CA ILE A 227 17.50 -5.37 -8.73
C ILE A 227 17.65 -4.03 -9.48
N ALA A 228 17.20 -2.93 -8.88
CA ALA A 228 17.28 -1.61 -9.53
C ALA A 228 18.74 -1.19 -9.82
N GLU A 229 19.68 -1.52 -8.95
CA GLU A 229 21.11 -1.26 -9.21
C GLU A 229 21.67 -2.24 -10.24
N MET A 230 21.21 -3.51 -10.26
CA MET A 230 21.56 -4.45 -11.33
C MET A 230 21.11 -3.94 -12.70
N GLU A 231 19.89 -3.42 -12.82
CA GLU A 231 19.38 -2.81 -14.05
C GLU A 231 20.25 -1.62 -14.46
N ARG A 232 20.64 -0.75 -13.53
CA ARG A 232 21.53 0.38 -13.83
C ARG A 232 22.89 -0.08 -14.34
N VAL A 233 23.50 -1.06 -13.68
CA VAL A 233 24.81 -1.58 -14.07
C VAL A 233 24.74 -2.40 -15.36
N ALA A 234 23.62 -3.05 -15.66
CA ALA A 234 23.43 -3.84 -16.88
C ALA A 234 23.07 -2.98 -18.10
N PHE A 235 22.20 -1.99 -17.94
CA PHE A 235 21.62 -1.23 -19.05
C PHE A 235 22.26 0.13 -19.27
N HIS A 236 22.76 0.77 -18.22
CA HIS A 236 23.39 2.10 -18.30
C HIS A 236 24.92 2.04 -18.27
N ASP A 237 25.48 0.87 -18.57
CA ASP A 237 26.92 0.74 -18.78
C ASP A 237 27.31 1.48 -20.07
N LEU A 238 27.98 2.63 -19.91
CA LEU A 238 28.47 3.48 -21.01
C LEU A 238 29.37 2.74 -22.02
N ARG A 239 29.84 1.54 -21.67
CA ARG A 239 30.65 0.67 -22.52
C ARG A 239 29.84 -0.08 -23.60
N ALA A 240 28.52 -0.13 -23.49
CA ALA A 240 27.65 -0.78 -24.48
C ALA A 240 27.34 0.11 -25.70
N THR A 241 27.75 1.38 -25.68
CA THR A 241 27.47 2.40 -26.72
C THR A 241 28.63 2.66 -27.71
N THR A 242 29.64 1.80 -27.76
CA THR A 242 30.74 1.86 -28.76
C THR A 242 30.77 0.61 -29.63
#